data_AF-A0A5M6C3Y6-F1
#
_entry.id   AF-A0A5M6C3Y6-F1
#
_cell.length_a   1.000
_cell.length_b   1.000
_cell.length_c   1.000
_cell.angle_alpha   90.00
_cell.angle_beta   90.00
_cell.angle_gamma   90.00
#
_symmetry.space_group_name_H-M   'P 1'
#
loop_
_entity.id
_entity.type
_entity.pdbx_description
1 polymer ?
#
loop_
_entity_poly.entity_id
_entity_poly.type
_entity_poly.pdbx_seq_one_letter_code
_entity_poly.pdbx_strand_id
1 'polypeptide(L)'
;MVRSGLQQDVINMYRQGVRNAMSKTAEARPAFLLHLRYNFRHPHLRPRDYTAIEHQLRRMSRTLEMLSDPSVQRISVSNEMRSWWDGEIAKGSTATSGSTIGSEKESDDRDQITKKDEQGRDRDQWAGKMPGHGGT
;
A
#
# COMPACT_ATOMS: atom_id res chain seq x y z
N MET A 1 -6.53 26.04 11.05
CA MET A 1 -5.37 26.42 10.22
C MET A 1 -5.87 26.77 8.84
N VAL A 2 -5.60 27.99 8.37
CA VAL A 2 -6.03 28.45 7.03
C VAL A 2 -5.17 27.75 5.98
N ARG A 3 -5.79 27.19 4.94
CA ARG A 3 -5.07 26.61 3.80
C ARG A 3 -4.69 27.72 2.83
N SER A 4 -3.50 27.63 2.23
CA SER A 4 -3.13 28.51 1.12
C SER A 4 -4.01 28.26 -0.11
N GLY A 5 -4.12 29.23 -1.01
CA GLY A 5 -4.88 29.10 -2.26
C GLY A 5 -4.45 27.88 -3.07
N LEU A 6 -3.14 27.69 -3.26
CA LEU A 6 -2.60 26.54 -3.98
C LEU A 6 -2.95 25.20 -3.33
N GLN A 7 -2.89 25.11 -2.00
CA GLN A 7 -3.31 23.90 -1.28
C GLN A 7 -4.80 23.63 -1.48
N GLN A 8 -5.62 24.67 -1.50
CA GLN A 8 -7.05 24.53 -1.75
C GLN A 8 -7.32 24.04 -3.18
N ASP A 9 -6.56 24.51 -4.16
CA ASP A 9 -6.65 24.07 -5.55
C ASP A 9 -6.28 22.58 -5.70
N VAL A 10 -5.20 22.13 -5.06
CA VAL A 10 -4.80 20.71 -5.03
C VAL A 10 -5.93 19.84 -4.44
N ILE A 11 -6.55 20.28 -3.35
CA ILE A 11 -7.66 19.55 -2.71
C ILE A 11 -8.90 19.52 -3.60
N ASN A 12 -9.24 20.65 -4.24
CA ASN A 12 -10.38 20.75 -5.14
C ASN A 12 -10.19 19.82 -6.35
N MET A 13 -8.99 19.79 -6.91
CA MET A 13 -8.59 18.90 -8.01
C MET A 13 -8.75 17.43 -7.61
N TYR A 14 -8.25 17.04 -6.44
CA TYR A 14 -8.40 15.67 -5.94
C TYR A 14 -9.89 15.29 -5.78
N ARG A 15 -10.70 16.17 -5.19
CA ARG A 15 -12.15 15.96 -5.03
C ARG A 15 -12.87 15.85 -6.36
N GLN A 16 -12.47 16.61 -7.37
CA GLN A 16 -13.03 16.51 -8.71
C GLN A 16 -12.68 15.17 -9.35
N GLY A 17 -11.42 14.73 -9.25
CA GLY A 17 -11.01 13.40 -9.73
C GLY A 17 -11.78 12.26 -9.08
N VAL A 18 -12.04 12.34 -7.77
CA VAL A 18 -12.86 11.34 -7.07
C VAL A 18 -14.30 11.36 -7.57
N ARG A 19 -14.90 12.54 -7.79
CA ARG A 19 -16.25 12.65 -8.37
C ARG A 19 -16.32 12.02 -9.77
N ASN A 20 -15.31 12.27 -10.60
CA ASN A 20 -15.21 11.68 -11.94
C ASN A 20 -15.03 10.15 -11.88
N ALA A 21 -14.29 9.63 -10.89
CA ALA A 21 -14.18 8.19 -10.69
C ALA A 21 -15.51 7.55 -10.24
N MET A 22 -16.29 8.27 -9.42
CA MET A 22 -17.58 7.79 -8.91
C MET A 22 -18.67 7.75 -9.99
N SER A 23 -18.58 8.60 -11.02
CA SER A 23 -19.51 8.55 -12.16
C SER A 23 -19.26 7.37 -13.12
N LYS A 24 -18.13 6.66 -12.98
CA LYS A 24 -17.83 5.45 -13.76
C LYS A 24 -18.53 4.21 -13.17
N THR A 25 -18.57 3.15 -13.98
CA THR A 25 -19.13 1.85 -13.59
C THR A 25 -18.42 1.27 -12.37
N ALA A 26 -19.10 0.43 -11.61
CA ALA A 26 -18.57 -0.18 -10.39
C ALA A 26 -17.27 -0.97 -10.63
N GLU A 27 -17.15 -1.61 -11.79
CA GLU A 27 -15.96 -2.38 -12.19
C GLU A 27 -14.75 -1.48 -12.48
N ALA A 28 -14.96 -0.35 -13.15
CA ALA A 28 -13.87 0.52 -13.58
C ALA A 28 -13.43 1.48 -12.47
N ARG A 29 -14.37 1.92 -11.61
CA ARG A 29 -14.14 2.82 -10.48
C ARG A 29 -12.87 2.53 -9.65
N PRO A 30 -12.58 1.29 -9.20
CA PRO A 30 -11.38 1.02 -8.40
C PRO A 30 -10.09 1.38 -9.14
N ALA A 31 -10.01 1.14 -10.46
CA ALA A 31 -8.85 1.50 -11.26
C ALA A 31 -8.63 3.02 -11.30
N PHE A 32 -9.70 3.79 -11.52
CA PHE A 32 -9.66 5.26 -11.51
C PHE A 32 -9.23 5.82 -10.16
N LEU A 33 -9.80 5.30 -9.07
CA LEU A 33 -9.44 5.73 -7.72
C LEU A 33 -7.99 5.38 -7.39
N LEU A 34 -7.53 4.19 -7.77
CA LEU A 34 -6.14 3.78 -7.55
C LEU A 34 -5.16 4.68 -8.30
N HIS A 35 -5.43 4.92 -9.58
CA HIS A 35 -4.61 5.83 -10.39
C HIS A 35 -4.54 7.23 -9.75
N LEU A 36 -5.68 7.78 -9.34
CA LEU A 36 -5.74 9.11 -8.71
C LEU A 36 -4.97 9.12 -7.38
N ARG A 37 -5.21 8.15 -6.49
CA ARG A 37 -4.54 8.07 -5.18
C ARG A 37 -3.03 7.96 -5.32
N TYR A 38 -2.55 7.10 -6.22
CA TYR A 38 -1.13 6.90 -6.43
C TYR A 38 -0.45 8.19 -6.90
N ASN A 39 -1.01 8.89 -7.89
CA ASN A 39 -0.44 10.14 -8.42
C ASN A 39 -0.31 11.25 -7.36
N PHE A 40 -1.33 11.39 -6.50
CA PHE A 40 -1.30 12.39 -5.42
C PHE A 40 -0.39 12.00 -4.25
N ARG A 41 -0.15 10.69 -4.05
CA ARG A 41 0.70 10.19 -2.96
C ARG A 41 2.19 10.13 -3.33
N HIS A 42 2.50 9.97 -4.61
CA HIS A 42 3.85 9.94 -5.17
C HIS A 42 4.09 11.08 -6.16
N PRO A 43 3.96 12.36 -5.74
CA PRO A 43 4.30 13.46 -6.62
C PRO A 43 5.82 13.48 -6.84
N HIS A 44 6.26 13.64 -8.09
CA HIS A 44 7.66 13.92 -8.41
C HIS A 44 8.04 15.39 -8.12
N LEU A 45 7.50 15.99 -7.06
CA LEU A 45 7.57 17.42 -6.76
C LEU A 45 7.83 17.64 -5.27
N ARG A 46 8.62 18.65 -4.92
CA ARG A 46 8.79 19.05 -3.52
C ARG A 46 7.69 20.05 -3.13
N PRO A 47 7.28 20.11 -1.85
CA PRO A 47 6.26 21.06 -1.40
C PRO A 47 6.60 22.55 -1.61
N ARG A 48 7.88 22.86 -1.84
CA ARG A 48 8.38 24.23 -2.06
C ARG A 48 8.40 24.62 -3.54
N ASP A 49 8.16 23.69 -4.47
CA ASP A 49 8.27 23.92 -5.91
C ASP A 49 6.95 24.46 -6.48
N TYR A 50 6.55 25.67 -6.05
CA TYR A 50 5.22 26.24 -6.34
C TYR A 50 4.88 26.27 -7.84
N THR A 51 5.81 26.72 -8.68
CA THR A 51 5.63 26.80 -10.13
C THR A 51 5.44 25.42 -10.79
N ALA A 52 6.15 24.41 -10.30
CA ALA A 52 6.03 23.05 -10.79
C ALA A 52 4.71 22.41 -10.35
N ILE A 53 4.24 22.70 -9.13
CA ILE A 53 2.91 22.29 -8.65
C ILE A 53 1.81 22.91 -9.51
N GLU A 54 1.88 24.21 -9.80
CA GLU A 54 0.91 24.88 -10.68
C GLU A 54 0.89 24.28 -12.08
N HIS A 55 2.08 24.04 -12.67
CA HIS A 55 2.17 23.40 -13.98
C HIS A 55 1.55 22.00 -13.97
N GLN A 56 1.81 21.22 -12.91
CA GLN A 56 1.23 19.89 -12.75
C GLN A 56 -0.29 19.95 -12.56
N LEU A 57 -0.82 20.93 -11.83
CA LEU A 57 -2.27 21.15 -11.70
C LEU A 57 -2.91 21.44 -13.06
N ARG A 58 -2.30 22.31 -13.89
CA ARG A 58 -2.80 22.59 -15.25
C ARG A 58 -2.77 21.35 -16.15
N ARG A 59 -1.75 20.50 -16.02
CA ARG A 59 -1.67 19.23 -16.75
C ARG A 59 -2.75 18.26 -16.29
N MET A 60 -2.88 18.04 -14.98
CA MET A 60 -3.86 17.12 -14.40
C MET A 60 -5.30 17.57 -14.67
N SER A 61 -5.58 18.88 -14.69
CA SER A 61 -6.88 19.42 -15.05
C SER A 61 -7.34 18.94 -16.42
N ARG A 62 -6.46 19.03 -17.43
CA ARG A 62 -6.74 18.55 -18.80
C ARG A 62 -6.95 17.04 -18.83
N THR A 63 -6.17 16.29 -18.06
CA THR A 63 -6.36 14.84 -17.91
C THR A 63 -7.71 14.51 -17.29
N LEU A 64 -8.13 15.22 -16.24
CA LEU A 64 -9.42 14.99 -15.60
C LEU A 64 -10.60 15.35 -16.48
N GLU A 65 -10.47 16.39 -17.31
CA GLU A 65 -11.48 16.76 -18.31
C GLU A 65 -11.67 15.64 -19.33
N MET A 66 -10.59 15.12 -19.91
CA MET A 66 -10.62 13.97 -20.80
C MET A 66 -11.21 12.72 -20.12
N LEU A 67 -10.79 12.42 -18.90
CA LEU A 67 -11.31 11.27 -18.13
C LEU A 67 -12.77 11.46 -17.70
N SER A 68 -13.28 12.70 -17.67
CA SER A 68 -14.67 12.99 -17.35
C SER A 68 -15.62 12.58 -18.47
N ASP A 69 -15.12 12.48 -19.71
CA ASP A 69 -15.92 12.07 -20.86
C ASP A 69 -16.54 10.67 -20.63
N PRO A 70 -17.85 10.48 -20.87
CA PRO A 70 -18.52 9.20 -20.70
C PRO A 70 -17.98 8.08 -21.62
N SER A 71 -17.36 8.43 -22.75
CA SER A 71 -16.72 7.47 -23.66
C SER A 71 -15.51 6.78 -23.03
N VAL A 72 -14.83 7.44 -22.07
CA VAL A 72 -13.70 6.86 -21.37
C VAL A 72 -14.20 5.99 -20.22
N GLN A 73 -14.34 4.70 -20.49
CA GLN A 73 -14.91 3.73 -19.55
C GLN A 73 -13.86 3.01 -18.69
N ARG A 74 -12.65 2.80 -19.21
CA ARG A 74 -11.60 2.00 -18.57
C ARG A 74 -10.24 2.68 -18.66
N ILE A 75 -9.41 2.48 -17.64
CA ILE A 75 -8.01 2.89 -17.62
C ILE A 75 -7.12 1.71 -17.23
N SER A 76 -5.92 1.66 -17.80
CA SER A 76 -4.89 0.71 -17.39
C SER A 76 -4.16 1.24 -16.16
N VAL A 77 -4.00 0.37 -15.16
CA VAL A 77 -3.22 0.66 -13.95
C VAL A 77 -1.98 -0.24 -13.96
N SER A 78 -0.81 0.32 -13.66
CA SER A 78 0.45 -0.44 -13.66
C SER A 78 0.50 -1.45 -12.52
N ASN A 79 1.33 -2.48 -12.67
CA ASN A 79 1.56 -3.47 -11.61
C ASN A 79 2.12 -2.83 -10.33
N GLU A 80 2.96 -1.81 -10.47
CA GLU A 80 3.49 -1.05 -9.35
C GLU A 80 2.37 -0.41 -8.52
N MET A 81 1.43 0.29 -9.16
CA MET A 81 0.30 0.93 -8.48
C MET A 81 -0.54 -0.10 -7.72
N ARG A 82 -0.77 -1.28 -8.30
CA ARG A 82 -1.50 -2.38 -7.64
C ARG A 82 -0.76 -2.88 -6.40
N SER A 83 0.53 -3.19 -6.56
CA SER A 83 1.36 -3.68 -5.45
C SER A 83 1.46 -2.68 -4.30
N TRP A 84 1.52 -1.38 -4.61
CA TRP A 84 1.49 -0.32 -3.61
C TRP A 84 0.17 -0.32 -2.84
N TRP A 85 -0.97 -0.45 -3.52
CA TRP A 85 -2.28 -0.47 -2.88
C TRP A 85 -2.47 -1.68 -2.00
N ASP A 86 -2.06 -2.86 -2.45
CA ASP A 86 -2.12 -4.10 -1.66
C ASP A 86 -1.30 -3.96 -0.36
N GLY A 87 -0.12 -3.33 -0.45
CA GLY A 87 0.71 -3.01 0.71
C GLY A 87 0.05 -2.02 1.68
N GLU A 88 -0.64 -0.98 1.18
CA GLU A 88 -1.38 -0.04 2.03
C GLU A 88 -2.57 -0.69 2.74
N ILE A 89 -3.28 -1.60 2.07
CA ILE A 89 -4.37 -2.38 2.70
C ILE A 89 -3.83 -3.28 3.81
N ALA A 90 -2.71 -3.96 3.60
CA ALA A 90 -2.07 -4.80 4.61
C ALA A 90 -1.59 -4.01 5.84
N LYS A 91 -1.08 -2.79 5.65
CA LYS A 91 -0.73 -1.88 6.75
C LYS A 91 -1.97 -1.47 7.55
N GLY A 92 -3.10 -1.22 6.87
CA GLY A 92 -4.35 -0.86 7.52
C GLY A 92 -4.97 -2.01 8.34
N SER A 93 -4.85 -3.25 7.88
CA SER A 93 -5.40 -4.42 8.58
C SER A 93 -4.61 -4.77 9.84
N THR A 94 -3.28 -4.72 9.78
CA THR A 94 -2.40 -5.00 10.93
C THR A 94 -2.56 -4.01 12.08
N ALA A 95 -2.90 -2.75 11.78
CA ALA A 95 -3.16 -1.73 12.81
C ALA A 95 -4.47 -1.95 13.60
N THR A 96 -5.41 -2.73 13.06
CA THR A 96 -6.73 -2.97 13.69
C THR A 96 -6.75 -4.21 14.59
N SER A 97 -5.77 -5.12 14.46
CA SER A 97 -5.70 -6.37 15.23
C SER A 97 -5.04 -6.24 16.61
N GLY A 98 -4.66 -5.03 17.03
CA GLY A 98 -3.94 -4.76 18.29
C GLY A 98 -4.81 -4.44 19.52
N SER A 99 -6.12 -4.68 19.49
CA SER A 99 -7.00 -4.55 20.67
C SER A 99 -7.27 -5.92 21.29
N THR A 100 -6.22 -6.54 21.83
CA THR A 100 -6.35 -7.72 22.71
C THR A 100 -6.90 -7.26 24.06
N ILE A 101 -8.21 -7.45 24.24
CA ILE A 101 -8.87 -7.44 25.54
C ILE A 101 -8.22 -8.56 26.37
N GLY A 102 -7.59 -8.18 27.49
CA GLY A 102 -7.14 -9.13 28.50
C GLY A 102 -8.35 -9.86 29.08
N SER A 103 -8.38 -11.18 28.91
CA SER A 103 -9.18 -12.09 29.73
C SER A 103 -8.21 -13.08 30.34
N GLU A 104 -7.94 -12.90 31.63
CA GLU A 104 -7.28 -13.88 32.46
C GLU A 104 -8.23 -15.03 32.78
N LYS A 105 -7.69 -16.25 32.63
CA LYS A 105 -7.94 -17.50 33.37
C LYS A 105 -9.38 -17.94 33.65
N GLU A 106 -9.73 -19.07 33.06
CA GLU A 106 -10.39 -20.15 33.81
C GLU A 106 -9.80 -21.50 33.40
N SER A 107 -9.33 -22.23 34.41
CA SER A 107 -8.80 -23.58 34.38
C SER A 107 -9.94 -24.60 34.37
N ASP A 108 -9.85 -25.64 33.55
CA ASP A 108 -10.42 -26.93 33.96
C ASP A 108 -9.55 -28.09 33.44
N ASP A 109 -9.13 -28.89 34.41
CA ASP A 109 -8.38 -30.14 34.29
C ASP A 109 -9.24 -31.20 33.60
N ARG A 110 -8.62 -32.04 32.76
CA ARG A 110 -8.75 -33.52 32.85
C ARG A 110 -7.89 -34.26 31.81
N ASP A 111 -6.91 -34.95 32.37
CA ASP A 111 -6.50 -36.33 32.11
C ASP A 111 -5.86 -36.75 30.76
N GLN A 112 -4.51 -36.74 30.81
CA GLN A 112 -3.64 -37.92 30.91
C GLN A 112 -3.50 -38.98 29.77
N ILE A 113 -2.22 -39.28 29.52
CA ILE A 113 -1.61 -40.61 29.22
C ILE A 113 -1.63 -41.04 27.73
N THR A 114 -0.49 -41.14 27.02
CA THR A 114 0.58 -42.15 27.22
C THR A 114 1.89 -41.83 26.46
N LYS A 115 3.01 -42.02 27.18
CA LYS A 115 4.28 -42.69 26.78
C LYS A 115 5.19 -42.08 25.70
N LYS A 116 6.18 -41.34 26.21
CA LYS A 116 7.63 -41.64 26.19
C LYS A 116 8.06 -42.84 25.33
N ASP A 117 8.95 -42.60 24.36
CA ASP A 117 10.22 -43.32 24.24
C ASP A 117 11.29 -42.42 23.58
N GLU A 118 12.40 -42.28 24.30
CA GLU A 118 13.64 -41.62 23.92
C GLU A 118 14.47 -42.55 23.02
N GLN A 119 15.21 -42.01 22.03
CA GLN A 119 16.67 -42.21 21.84
C GLN A 119 17.18 -41.88 20.43
N GLY A 120 18.41 -41.32 20.40
CA GLY A 120 19.30 -41.25 19.22
C GLY A 120 19.51 -39.81 18.72
N ARG A 121 20.40 -39.01 19.31
CA ARG A 121 21.84 -38.92 18.96
C ARG A 121 22.09 -39.03 17.45
N ASP A 122 22.34 -37.89 16.80
CA ASP A 122 23.64 -37.67 16.16
C ASP A 122 23.88 -36.18 15.90
N ARG A 123 24.80 -35.67 16.73
CA ARG A 123 25.64 -34.52 16.45
C ARG A 123 26.72 -34.97 15.46
N ASP A 124 27.24 -34.01 14.70
CA ASP A 124 28.51 -34.04 13.99
C ASP A 124 28.49 -34.48 12.52
N GLN A 125 29.35 -33.81 11.76
CA GLN A 125 29.56 -33.85 10.30
C GLN A 125 28.51 -32.99 9.59
N TRP A 126 28.80 -31.75 9.18
CA TRP A 126 29.78 -31.40 8.15
C TRP A 126 30.58 -30.14 8.53
N ALA A 127 31.77 -30.36 9.08
CA ALA A 127 32.86 -29.40 9.06
C ALA A 127 33.53 -29.45 7.68
N GLY A 128 33.46 -28.35 6.92
CA GLY A 128 34.20 -28.14 5.68
C GLY A 128 34.95 -26.81 5.74
N LYS A 129 36.13 -26.85 6.36
CA LYS A 129 37.12 -25.77 6.42
C LYS A 129 37.65 -25.46 4.99
N MET A 130 37.84 -24.16 4.73
CA MET A 130 38.42 -23.48 3.54
C MET A 130 39.72 -24.09 2.98
N PRO A 131 40.15 -23.65 1.77
CA PRO A 131 41.30 -22.72 1.73
C PRO A 131 41.17 -21.58 0.69
N GLY A 132 41.72 -20.41 1.04
CA GLY A 132 41.80 -19.23 0.19
C GLY A 132 42.92 -19.30 -0.86
N HIS A 133 42.81 -18.47 -1.89
CA HIS A 133 43.91 -18.15 -2.79
C HIS A 133 44.19 -16.64 -2.75
N GLY A 134 45.37 -16.31 -2.23
CA GLY A 134 45.94 -14.96 -2.22
C GLY A 134 46.31 -14.48 -3.62
N GLY A 135 46.35 -13.15 -3.76
CA GLY A 135 46.68 -12.45 -4.98
C GLY A 135 48.14 -12.53 -5.41
N THR A 136 48.36 -11.94 -6.57
CA THR A 136 49.61 -11.51 -7.18
C THR A 136 49.39 -10.12 -7.73
#